data_AF-A0A0B2Q1I0-F1
#
_entry.id   AF-A0A0B2Q1I0-F1
#
_cell.length_a   1.000
_cell.length_b   1.000
_cell.length_c   1.000
_cell.angle_alpha   90.00
_cell.angle_beta   90.00
_cell.angle_gamma   90.00
#
_symmetry.space_group_name_H-M   'P 1'
#
loop_
_entity.id
_entity.type
_entity.pdbx_description
1 polymer ?
#
loop_
_entity_poly.entity_id
_entity_poly.type
_entity_poly.pdbx_seq_one_letter_code
_entity_poly.pdbx_strand_id
1 'polypeptide(L)'
;MVPAPRGSGIVAARVPKKVLQFAGIDDVFTSSRGSTKTLGNFVKATFDCLMKTYGFLTPEFWKETRFSKSPFQEYTDLLAKPTGKTLILEEERVDA
;
A
#
# COMPACT_ATOMS: atom_id res chain seq x y z
N MET A 1 0.77 17.24 -0.54
CA MET A 1 2.20 16.92 -0.51
C MET A 1 2.84 17.43 -1.78
N VAL A 2 4.10 17.82 -1.75
CA VAL A 2 4.85 18.32 -2.91
C VAL A 2 6.18 17.56 -2.96
N PRO A 3 6.57 17.01 -4.13
CA PRO A 3 7.87 16.36 -4.28
C PRO A 3 9.00 17.32 -3.89
N ALA A 4 9.98 16.82 -3.15
CA ALA A 4 11.16 17.59 -2.75
C ALA A 4 12.41 17.11 -3.50
N PRO A 5 13.44 17.95 -3.65
CA PRO A 5 14.75 17.51 -4.15
C PRO A 5 15.34 16.41 -3.28
N ARG A 6 16.19 15.57 -3.87
CA ARG A 6 16.83 14.47 -3.15
C ARG A 6 17.68 14.97 -1.99
N GLY A 7 17.59 14.29 -0.85
CA GLY A 7 18.33 14.65 0.37
C GLY A 7 17.68 15.76 1.20
N SER A 8 16.47 16.23 0.85
CA SER A 8 15.69 17.17 1.66
C SER A 8 15.12 16.51 2.92
N GLY A 9 14.90 15.19 2.87
CA GLY A 9 14.16 14.45 3.87
C GLY A 9 12.67 14.80 3.89
N ILE A 10 11.99 14.30 4.92
CA ILE A 10 10.56 14.57 5.15
C ILE A 10 10.39 15.84 5.99
N VAL A 11 9.96 16.92 5.35
CA VAL A 11 9.60 18.19 6.00
C VAL A 11 8.12 18.16 6.35
N ALA A 12 7.83 17.65 7.55
CA ALA A 12 6.48 17.52 8.08
C ALA A 12 6.46 17.58 9.61
N ALA A 13 5.26 17.80 10.17
CA ALA A 13 5.01 17.64 11.60
C ALA A 13 5.26 16.20 12.07
N ARG A 14 5.47 16.01 13.38
CA ARG A 14 5.88 14.71 13.98
C ARG A 14 5.00 13.53 13.57
N VAL A 15 3.69 13.73 13.47
CA VAL A 15 2.71 12.66 13.18
C VAL A 15 2.73 12.26 11.69
N PRO A 16 2.50 13.17 10.71
CA PRO A 16 2.64 12.83 9.30
C PRO A 16 4.04 12.35 8.93
N LYS A 17 5.10 12.87 9.58
CA LYS A 17 6.48 12.43 9.32
C LYS A 17 6.63 10.93 9.53
N LYS A 18 6.10 10.38 10.62
CA LYS A 18 6.14 8.92 10.87
C LYS A 18 5.33 8.12 9.84
N VAL A 19 4.15 8.62 9.47
CA VAL A 19 3.30 7.96 8.46
C VAL A 19 4.02 7.91 7.11
N LEU A 20 4.66 9.01 6.70
CA LEU A 20 5.42 9.09 5.45
C LEU A 20 6.68 8.23 5.47
N GLN A 21 7.34 8.09 6.63
CA GLN A 21 8.44 7.15 6.82
C GLN A 21 7.99 5.70 6.65
N PHE A 22 6.83 5.31 7.22
CA PHE A 22 6.28 3.97 7.02
C PHE A 22 5.82 3.71 5.59
N ALA A 23 5.44 4.75 4.86
CA ALA A 23 5.14 4.65 3.44
C ALA A 23 6.39 4.53 2.55
N GLY A 24 7.60 4.66 3.12
CA GLY A 24 8.86 4.57 2.38
C GLY A 24 9.18 5.80 1.54
N ILE A 25 8.66 6.98 1.90
CA ILE A 25 8.97 8.24 1.18
C ILE A 25 10.19 8.89 1.81
N ASP A 26 11.24 9.12 1.01
CA ASP A 26 12.48 9.74 1.47
C ASP A 26 12.39 11.26 1.55
N ASP A 27 11.93 11.90 0.46
CA ASP A 27 12.02 13.35 0.25
C ASP A 27 10.64 13.93 -0.12
N VAL A 28 10.06 14.73 0.77
CA VAL A 28 8.75 15.37 0.51
C VAL A 28 8.54 16.62 1.35
N PHE A 29 7.97 17.65 0.73
CA PHE A 29 7.45 18.81 1.42
C PHE A 29 5.95 18.63 1.72
N THR A 30 5.55 19.00 2.94
CA THR A 30 4.15 18.93 3.36
C THR A 30 3.62 20.31 3.73
N SER A 31 2.36 20.54 3.39
CA SER A 31 1.59 21.70 3.83
C SER A 31 0.22 21.21 4.25
N SER A 32 -0.25 21.65 5.40
CA SER A 32 -1.54 21.28 5.97
C SER A 32 -2.29 22.53 6.41
N ARG A 33 -3.61 22.50 6.24
CA ARG A 33 -4.52 23.59 6.63
C ARG A 33 -5.70 23.02 7.41
N GLY A 34 -6.18 23.75 8.41
CA GLY A 34 -7.27 23.32 9.29
C GLY A 34 -6.78 22.94 10.69
N SER A 35 -7.63 22.23 11.45
CA SER A 35 -7.30 21.81 12.83
C SER A 35 -6.33 20.62 12.84
N THR A 36 -5.03 20.91 12.87
CA THR A 36 -3.95 19.91 12.93
C THR A 36 -3.64 19.40 14.34
N LYS A 37 -4.28 19.98 15.36
CA LYS A 37 -4.16 19.53 16.76
C LYS A 37 -4.82 18.17 17.00
N THR A 38 -5.87 17.85 16.24
CA THR A 38 -6.58 16.57 16.35
C THR A 38 -5.82 15.49 15.58
N LEU A 39 -5.17 14.60 16.33
CA LEU A 39 -4.29 13.57 15.76
C LEU A 39 -4.99 12.67 14.74
N GLY A 40 -6.20 12.16 15.05
CA GLY A 40 -6.92 11.24 14.17
C GLY A 40 -7.21 11.81 12.78
N ASN A 41 -7.77 13.03 12.74
CA ASN A 41 -8.06 13.72 11.47
C ASN A 41 -6.78 14.02 10.70
N PHE A 42 -5.69 14.38 11.40
CA PHE A 42 -4.44 14.73 10.77
C PHE A 42 -3.74 13.52 10.13
N VAL A 43 -3.75 12.37 10.80
CA VAL A 43 -3.27 11.10 10.23
C VAL A 43 -4.14 10.69 9.05
N LYS A 44 -5.46 10.74 9.20
CA LYS A 44 -6.40 10.35 8.14
C LYS A 44 -6.23 11.19 6.88
N ALA A 45 -6.03 12.50 7.03
CA ALA A 45 -5.74 13.39 5.90
C ALA A 45 -4.41 13.04 5.21
N THR A 46 -3.38 12.65 5.99
CA THR A 46 -2.10 12.21 5.44
C THR A 46 -2.24 10.90 4.66
N PHE A 47 -2.99 9.94 5.21
CA PHE A 47 -3.25 8.66 4.56
C PHE A 47 -4.09 8.80 3.28
N ASP A 48 -5.14 9.62 3.31
CA ASP A 48 -5.92 9.95 2.12
C ASP A 48 -5.06 10.60 1.02
N CYS A 49 -4.14 11.49 1.41
CA CYS A 49 -3.20 12.09 0.48
C CYS A 49 -2.27 11.05 -0.18
N LEU A 50 -1.87 10.00 0.56
CA LEU A 50 -1.07 8.89 0.01
C LEU A 50 -1.89 8.01 -0.93
N MET A 51 -3.13 7.67 -0.59
CA MET A 51 -3.98 6.86 -1.48
C MET A 51 -4.19 7.56 -2.83
N LYS A 52 -4.34 8.88 -2.83
CA LYS A 52 -4.50 9.68 -4.05
C LYS A 52 -3.29 9.66 -4.98
N THR A 53 -2.09 9.28 -4.53
CA THR A 53 -0.93 9.20 -5.42
C THR A 53 -1.11 8.12 -6.49
N TYR A 54 -1.72 6.98 -6.13
CA TYR A 54 -2.08 5.93 -7.09
C TYR A 54 -3.29 6.29 -7.96
N GLY A 55 -4.12 7.24 -7.52
CA GLY A 55 -5.26 7.74 -8.30
C GLY A 55 -4.90 8.83 -9.31
N PHE A 56 -3.65 9.30 -9.33
CA PHE A 56 -3.21 10.36 -10.24
C PHE A 56 -2.72 9.75 -11.57
N LEU A 57 -3.36 10.13 -12.67
CA LEU A 57 -3.02 9.65 -14.01
C LEU A 57 -1.93 10.51 -14.64
N THR A 58 -0.69 10.03 -14.56
CA THR A 58 0.48 10.63 -15.18
C THR A 58 0.69 10.11 -16.62
N PRO A 59 1.47 10.81 -17.47
CA PRO A 59 1.66 10.43 -18.87
C PRO A 59 2.20 9.01 -19.10
N GLU A 60 2.96 8.46 -18.15
CA GLU A 60 3.44 7.08 -18.19
C GLU A 60 2.32 6.03 -18.15
N PHE A 61 1.15 6.39 -17.61
CA PHE A 61 -0.01 5.51 -17.47
C PHE A 61 -1.07 5.71 -18.56
N TRP A 62 -0.81 6.50 -19.59
CA TRP A 62 -1.77 6.72 -20.70
C TRP A 62 -1.93 5.51 -21.63
N LYS A 63 -0.98 4.58 -21.62
CA LYS A 63 -1.08 3.35 -22.41
C LYS A 63 -2.20 2.47 -21.85
N GLU A 64 -2.98 1.87 -22.74
CA GLU A 64 -4.08 0.98 -22.35
C GLU A 64 -3.58 -0.20 -21.52
N THR A 65 -4.22 -0.41 -20.38
CA THR A 65 -3.95 -1.56 -19.50
C THR A 65 -4.49 -2.84 -20.12
N ARG A 66 -3.64 -3.85 -20.27
CA ARG A 66 -4.08 -5.21 -20.62
C ARG A 66 -4.51 -5.94 -19.36
N PHE A 67 -5.81 -6.18 -19.21
CA PHE A 67 -6.33 -6.93 -18.08
C PHE A 67 -5.98 -8.41 -18.20
N SER A 68 -5.24 -8.93 -17.21
CA SER A 68 -5.03 -10.37 -17.03
C SER A 68 -6.15 -10.99 -16.21
N LYS A 69 -6.25 -12.32 -16.20
CA LYS A 69 -7.13 -13.02 -15.27
C LYS A 69 -6.74 -12.67 -13.83
N SER A 70 -7.74 -12.61 -12.94
CA SER A 70 -7.45 -12.39 -11.52
C SER A 70 -6.73 -13.61 -10.94
N PRO A 71 -5.84 -13.44 -9.94
CA PRO A 71 -5.18 -14.58 -9.30
C PRO A 71 -6.19 -15.58 -8.69
N PHE A 72 -7.33 -15.08 -8.20
CA PHE A 72 -8.41 -15.94 -7.72
C PHE A 72 -8.99 -16.85 -8.80
N GLN A 73 -9.11 -16.34 -10.03
CA GLN A 73 -9.59 -17.12 -11.17
C GLN A 73 -8.52 -18.08 -11.69
N GLU A 74 -7.25 -17.68 -11.72
CA GLU A 74 -6.14 -18.53 -12.18
C GLU A 74 -5.88 -19.71 -11.23
N TYR A 75 -5.90 -19.46 -9.92
CA TYR A 75 -5.66 -20.48 -8.90
C TYR A 75 -6.94 -21.04 -8.28
N THR A 76 -8.06 -20.98 -9.00
CA THR A 76 -9.37 -21.40 -8.46
C THR A 76 -9.33 -22.86 -8.00
N ASP A 77 -8.63 -23.74 -8.75
CA ASP A 77 -8.50 -25.15 -8.42
C ASP A 77 -7.65 -25.41 -7.18
N LEU A 78 -6.69 -24.51 -6.90
CA LEU A 78 -5.84 -24.59 -5.71
C LEU A 78 -6.61 -24.09 -4.48
N LEU A 79 -7.31 -22.98 -4.61
CA LEU A 79 -8.12 -22.37 -3.56
C LEU A 79 -9.38 -23.19 -3.20
N ALA A 80 -9.91 -23.97 -4.15
CA ALA A 80 -11.05 -24.85 -3.93
C ALA A 80 -10.71 -26.12 -3.14
N LYS A 81 -9.43 -26.45 -2.95
CA LYS A 81 -9.04 -27.64 -2.19
C LYS A 81 -9.39 -27.46 -0.71
N PRO A 82 -10.04 -28.45 -0.07
CA PRO A 82 -10.33 -28.38 1.35
C PRO A 82 -9.02 -28.43 2.15
N THR A 83 -8.78 -27.39 2.96
CA THR A 83 -7.59 -27.25 3.83
C THR A 83 -7.36 -28.46 4.73
N GLY A 84 -8.43 -29.19 5.09
CA GLY A 84 -8.36 -30.38 5.93
C GLY A 84 -7.70 -31.60 5.28
N LYS A 85 -7.73 -31.80 3.96
CA LYS A 85 -7.14 -33.01 3.34
C LYS A 85 -5.63 -32.93 3.11
N THR A 86 -5.08 -31.72 2.95
CA THR A 86 -3.64 -31.57 2.65
C THR A 86 -2.78 -31.78 3.89
N LEU A 87 -3.25 -31.37 5.06
CA LEU A 87 -2.54 -31.59 6.34
C LEU A 87 -2.44 -33.09 6.68
N ILE A 88 -3.51 -33.86 6.43
CA ILE A 88 -3.55 -35.30 6.75
C ILE A 88 -2.63 -36.12 5.82
N LEU A 89 -2.50 -35.71 4.54
CA LEU A 89 -1.68 -36.41 3.55
C LEU A 89 -0.18 -36.12 3.68
N GLU A 90 0.22 -34.94 4.17
CA GLU A 90 1.64 -34.69 4.51
C GLU A 90 2.05 -35.44 5.77
N GLU A 91 1.18 -35.55 6.78
CA GLU A 91 1.43 -36.39 7.97
C GLU A 91 1.63 -37.87 7.58
N GLU A 92 0.73 -38.45 6.77
CA GLU A 92 0.86 -39.86 6.33
C GLU A 92 2.10 -40.15 5.47
N ARG A 93 2.72 -39.14 4.84
CA ARG A 93 3.91 -39.33 4.00
C ARG A 93 5.23 -39.19 4.75
N VAL A 94 5.22 -38.60 5.94
CA VAL A 94 6.41 -38.46 6.80
C VAL A 94 6.60 -39.69 7.69
N ASP A 95 5.52 -40.41 7.98
CA ASP A 95 5.50 -41.59 8.87
C ASP A 95 5.63 -42.96 8.14
N ALA A 96 5.96 -42.96 6.84
CA ALA A 96 6.12 -44.16 6.01
C ALA A 96 7.54 -44.35 5.46
#